data_AF-A0A538GE26-F1
#
_entry.id   AF-A0A538GE26-F1
#
_cell.length_a   1.000
_cell.length_b   1.000
_cell.length_c   1.000
_cell.angle_alpha   90.00
_cell.angle_beta   90.00
_cell.angle_gamma   90.00
#
_symmetry.space_group_name_H-M   'P 1'
#
loop_
_entity.id
_entity.type
_entity.pdbx_description
1 polymer ?
#
loop_
_entity_poly.entity_id
_entity_poly.type
_entity_poly.pdbx_seq_one_letter_code
_entity_poly.pdbx_strand_id
1 'polypeptide(L)'
;MRWALLALALLTVTGCGTAPRRAQRPATDMHWPAAAEATRQQWYRGVEQGTAEPVSLSENNLDAALETAAASAGVDLLRTNYLPLLGGTAEIVVQPDEPVKYAEAPTGMTTLLGPLGHDQRPYLVTVVDAQHQPLLMLGWTPHLEGNLGEGIAWQAPGIRSDAIVGQPVIRPALVNDPEARLRHD
;
A
#
# COMPACT_ATOMS: atom_id res chain seq x y z
N MET A 1 46.95 -56.13 -1.00
CA MET A 1 45.50 -55.89 -1.16
C MET A 1 44.92 -55.49 0.19
N ARG A 2 44.43 -54.24 0.31
CA ARG A 2 43.64 -53.61 1.42
C ARG A 2 43.86 -52.08 1.30
N TRP A 3 43.23 -51.37 0.36
CA TRP A 3 41.87 -50.78 0.39
C TRP A 3 41.49 -50.04 1.69
N ALA A 4 41.43 -48.70 1.55
CA ALA A 4 40.51 -47.71 2.16
C ALA A 4 40.52 -47.58 3.71
N LEU A 5 40.41 -46.40 4.33
CA LEU A 5 39.54 -45.26 4.09
C LEU A 5 40.18 -44.00 4.70
N LEU A 6 40.30 -42.92 3.94
CA LEU A 6 40.52 -41.57 4.48
C LEU A 6 39.23 -40.79 4.25
N ALA A 7 38.40 -40.70 5.30
CA ALA A 7 37.19 -39.91 5.29
C ALA A 7 37.56 -38.44 5.55
N LEU A 8 37.65 -37.67 4.48
CA LEU A 8 37.72 -36.20 4.55
C LEU A 8 36.29 -35.70 4.80
N ALA A 9 35.96 -35.40 6.05
CA ALA A 9 34.73 -34.70 6.39
C ALA A 9 34.89 -33.22 6.02
N LEU A 10 34.45 -32.83 4.81
CA LEU A 10 34.20 -31.43 4.49
C LEU A 10 32.99 -30.97 5.32
N LEU A 11 33.26 -30.19 6.36
CA LEU A 11 32.26 -29.34 7.00
C LEU A 11 31.86 -28.25 6.00
N THR A 12 30.83 -28.51 5.20
CA THR A 12 30.10 -27.45 4.52
C THR A 12 29.35 -26.68 5.60
N VAL A 13 29.90 -25.55 6.00
CA VAL A 13 29.17 -24.54 6.76
C VAL A 13 28.02 -24.08 5.88
N THR A 14 26.85 -24.69 6.05
CA THR A 14 25.58 -24.09 5.64
C THR A 14 25.42 -22.87 6.53
N GLY A 15 25.97 -21.74 6.07
CA GLY A 15 25.57 -20.45 6.58
C GLY A 15 24.08 -20.33 6.32
N CYS A 16 23.27 -20.62 7.34
CA CYS A 16 21.95 -20.02 7.47
C CYS A 16 22.20 -18.52 7.46
N GLY A 17 22.20 -17.94 6.26
CA GLY A 17 22.03 -16.51 6.08
C GLY A 17 20.64 -16.18 6.56
N THR A 18 20.49 -16.04 7.88
CA THR A 18 19.48 -15.14 8.42
C THR A 18 19.80 -13.79 7.81
N ALA A 19 19.18 -13.49 6.67
CA ALA A 19 19.10 -12.12 6.19
C ALA A 19 18.71 -11.30 7.42
N PRO A 20 19.48 -10.26 7.76
CA PRO A 20 19.09 -9.41 8.87
C PRO A 20 17.68 -8.92 8.55
N ARG A 21 16.69 -9.37 9.34
CA ARG A 21 15.36 -8.77 9.35
C ARG A 21 15.62 -7.29 9.53
N ARG A 22 15.39 -6.52 8.46
CA ARG A 22 15.41 -5.06 8.53
C ARG A 22 14.44 -4.75 9.65
N ALA A 23 14.94 -4.22 10.77
CA ALA A 23 14.10 -3.92 11.91
C ALA A 23 12.93 -3.08 11.37
N GLN A 24 11.70 -3.58 11.52
CA GLN A 24 10.49 -2.80 11.30
C GLN A 24 10.69 -1.51 12.10
N ARG A 25 11.03 -0.41 11.41
CA ARG A 25 11.24 0.85 12.09
C ARG A 25 9.92 1.18 12.78
N PRO A 26 9.94 1.54 14.07
CA PRO A 26 8.80 2.21 14.65
C PRO A 26 8.46 3.39 13.74
N ALA A 27 7.22 3.46 13.27
CA ALA A 27 6.76 4.56 12.41
C ALA A 27 7.10 5.88 13.11
N THR A 28 8.20 6.50 12.69
CA THR A 28 8.61 7.78 13.23
C THR A 28 7.94 8.80 12.33
N ASP A 29 6.85 9.36 12.85
CA ASP A 29 6.18 10.60 12.45
C ASP A 29 5.69 10.68 10.99
N MET A 30 4.74 9.82 10.64
CA MET A 30 3.91 10.07 9.45
C MET A 30 2.88 11.15 9.82
N HIS A 31 3.04 12.35 9.24
CA HIS A 31 2.08 13.42 9.42
C HIS A 31 0.96 13.28 8.38
N TRP A 32 -0.24 13.01 8.85
CA TRP A 32 -1.43 12.92 8.00
C TRP A 32 -2.09 14.30 7.91
N PRO A 33 -2.22 14.88 6.71
CA PRO A 33 -3.11 16.02 6.51
C PRO A 33 -4.53 15.68 6.97
N ALA A 34 -5.27 16.66 7.50
CA ALA A 34 -6.59 16.42 8.09
C ALA A 34 -7.56 15.67 7.16
N ALA A 35 -7.52 15.93 5.85
CA ALA A 35 -8.35 15.25 4.86
C ALA A 35 -7.95 13.77 4.64
N ALA A 36 -6.65 13.46 4.67
CA ALA A 36 -6.16 12.08 4.59
C ALA A 36 -6.56 11.30 5.85
N GLU A 37 -6.42 11.91 7.03
CA GLU A 37 -6.84 11.29 8.29
C GLU A 37 -8.35 11.06 8.33
N ALA A 38 -9.17 12.01 7.87
CA ALA A 38 -10.62 11.82 7.79
C ALA A 38 -11.00 10.62 6.89
N THR A 39 -10.28 10.46 5.77
CA THR A 39 -10.46 9.33 4.83
C THR A 39 -10.08 8.01 5.50
N ARG A 40 -8.93 7.95 6.16
CA ARG A 40 -8.48 6.80 6.94
C ARG A 40 -9.52 6.40 7.99
N GLN A 41 -10.03 7.36 8.77
CA GLN A 41 -11.06 7.11 9.79
C GLN A 41 -12.42 6.69 9.18
N GLN A 42 -12.78 7.19 7.99
CA GLN A 42 -13.96 6.70 7.28
C GLN A 42 -13.81 5.22 6.89
N TRP A 43 -12.64 4.82 6.40
CA TRP A 43 -12.37 3.42 6.08
C TRP A 43 -12.46 2.52 7.31
N TYR A 44 -11.83 2.90 8.43
CA TYR A 44 -11.93 2.15 9.69
C TYR A 44 -13.39 1.91 10.11
N ARG A 45 -14.24 2.95 10.05
CA ARG A 45 -15.68 2.82 10.34
C ARG A 45 -16.39 1.87 9.39
N GLY A 46 -16.05 1.89 8.10
CA GLY A 46 -16.62 0.97 7.11
C GLY A 46 -16.26 -0.49 7.41
N VAL A 47 -15.01 -0.75 7.76
CA VAL A 47 -14.54 -2.09 8.13
C VAL A 47 -15.17 -2.58 9.43
N GLU A 48 -15.29 -1.72 10.46
CA GLU A 48 -15.94 -2.07 11.73
C GLU A 48 -17.42 -2.42 11.59
N GLN A 49 -18.10 -1.86 10.60
CA GLN A 49 -19.50 -2.19 10.28
C GLN A 49 -19.63 -3.47 9.44
N GLY A 50 -18.53 -3.96 8.86
CA GLY A 50 -18.49 -5.21 8.11
C GLY A 50 -18.51 -6.44 9.02
N THR A 51 -19.08 -7.54 8.54
CA THR A 51 -19.02 -8.83 9.26
C THR A 51 -17.60 -9.38 9.17
N ALA A 52 -17.01 -9.73 10.31
CA ALA A 52 -15.66 -10.28 10.36
C ALA A 52 -15.63 -11.69 9.73
N GLU A 53 -14.97 -11.82 8.59
CA GLU A 53 -14.68 -13.13 7.98
C GLU A 53 -13.69 -13.94 8.83
N PRO A 54 -13.77 -15.28 8.84
CA PRO A 54 -12.78 -16.12 9.52
C PRO A 54 -11.36 -15.82 9.03
N VAL A 55 -10.45 -15.64 9.99
CA VAL A 55 -9.03 -15.40 9.72
C VAL A 55 -8.42 -16.63 9.06
N SER A 56 -8.07 -16.53 7.76
CA SER A 56 -7.40 -17.63 7.05
C SER A 56 -5.87 -17.50 7.03
N LEU A 57 -5.31 -16.37 7.49
CA LEU A 57 -3.88 -16.06 7.50
C LEU A 57 -3.46 -15.53 8.87
N SER A 58 -2.39 -16.09 9.43
CA SER A 58 -1.74 -15.51 10.61
C SER A 58 -0.99 -14.23 10.21
N GLU A 59 -0.90 -13.26 11.13
CA GLU A 59 -0.21 -11.98 10.94
C GLU A 59 1.22 -12.15 10.41
N ASN A 60 1.99 -13.07 11.00
CA ASN A 60 3.36 -13.39 10.57
C ASN A 60 3.46 -13.90 9.13
N ASN A 61 2.43 -14.59 8.63
CA ASN A 61 2.41 -15.06 7.24
C ASN A 61 2.05 -13.93 6.28
N LEU A 62 1.23 -12.97 6.74
CA LEU A 62 0.84 -11.82 5.93
C LEU A 62 1.99 -10.82 5.78
N ASP A 63 2.70 -10.49 6.84
CA ASP A 63 3.83 -9.55 6.77
C ASP A 63 4.92 -10.03 5.80
N ALA A 64 5.35 -11.29 5.90
CA ALA A 64 6.35 -11.85 4.99
C ALA A 64 5.86 -11.90 3.53
N ALA A 65 4.57 -12.17 3.32
CA ALA A 65 3.97 -12.18 1.99
C ALA A 65 3.88 -10.76 1.41
N LEU A 66 3.52 -9.76 2.22
CA LEU A 66 3.45 -8.36 1.83
C LEU A 66 4.85 -7.77 1.57
N GLU A 67 5.87 -8.14 2.35
CA GLU A 67 7.26 -7.75 2.07
C GLU A 67 7.71 -8.26 0.69
N THR A 68 7.42 -9.53 0.39
CA THR A 68 7.74 -10.14 -0.90
C THR A 68 6.97 -9.48 -2.05
N ALA A 69 5.69 -9.21 -1.85
CA ALA A 69 4.83 -8.56 -2.82
C ALA A 69 5.25 -7.11 -3.08
N ALA A 70 5.61 -6.36 -2.04
CA ALA A 70 6.11 -4.99 -2.14
C ALA A 70 7.41 -4.91 -2.96
N ALA A 71 8.38 -5.78 -2.65
CA ALA A 71 9.61 -5.87 -3.43
C ALA A 71 9.34 -6.20 -4.91
N SER A 72 8.39 -7.09 -5.18
CA SER A 72 7.98 -7.46 -6.54
C SER A 72 7.21 -6.34 -7.26
N ALA A 73 6.52 -5.47 -6.51
CA ALA A 73 5.82 -4.30 -7.00
C ALA A 73 6.73 -3.08 -7.17
N GLY A 74 8.01 -3.18 -6.79
CA GLY A 74 8.97 -2.07 -6.85
C GLY A 74 8.71 -0.97 -5.82
N VAL A 75 8.20 -1.35 -4.65
CA VAL A 75 7.94 -0.42 -3.53
C VAL A 75 8.53 -0.94 -2.24
N ASP A 76 9.00 -0.04 -1.38
CA ASP A 76 9.39 -0.37 -0.01
C ASP A 76 8.15 -0.44 0.89
N LEU A 77 7.99 -1.54 1.60
CA LEU A 77 6.97 -1.69 2.64
C LEU A 77 7.45 -0.99 3.92
N LEU A 78 6.80 0.11 4.30
CA LEU A 78 7.17 0.88 5.50
C LEU A 78 6.42 0.44 6.74
N ARG A 79 5.14 0.07 6.59
CA ARG A 79 4.27 -0.32 7.70
C ARG A 79 3.20 -1.28 7.21
N THR A 80 2.95 -2.31 8.02
CA THR A 80 1.72 -3.08 8.02
C THR A 80 1.05 -2.92 9.39
N ASN A 81 -0.26 -2.71 9.39
CA ASN A 81 -1.10 -2.79 10.57
C ASN A 81 -2.21 -3.81 10.29
N TYR A 82 -2.07 -4.99 10.86
CA TYR A 82 -3.01 -6.09 10.68
C TYR A 82 -4.10 -6.05 11.76
N LEU A 83 -5.35 -6.17 11.36
CA LEU A 83 -6.52 -6.12 12.24
C LEU A 83 -7.26 -7.47 12.17
N PRO A 84 -6.84 -8.46 12.98
CA PRO A 84 -7.35 -9.84 12.89
C PRO A 84 -8.84 -9.94 13.21
N LEU A 85 -9.35 -9.12 14.14
CA LEU A 85 -10.77 -9.12 14.54
C LEU A 85 -11.69 -8.49 13.49
N LEU A 86 -11.12 -7.91 12.42
CA LEU A 86 -11.83 -7.26 11.33
C LEU A 86 -11.63 -8.03 10.02
N GLY A 87 -11.77 -9.35 10.03
CA GLY A 87 -11.68 -10.18 8.82
C GLY A 87 -10.29 -10.28 8.20
N GLY A 88 -9.23 -10.08 8.99
CA GLY A 88 -7.86 -10.06 8.49
C GLY A 88 -7.54 -8.83 7.63
N THR A 89 -8.09 -7.68 8.03
CA THR A 89 -7.87 -6.38 7.40
C THR A 89 -6.41 -5.93 7.50
N ALA A 90 -5.91 -5.24 6.48
CA ALA A 90 -4.57 -4.65 6.49
C ALA A 90 -4.58 -3.18 6.12
N GLU A 91 -4.03 -2.33 6.98
CA GLU A 91 -3.57 -1.00 6.63
C GLU A 91 -2.07 -1.07 6.29
N ILE A 92 -1.68 -0.58 5.11
CA ILE A 92 -0.36 -0.71 4.54
C ILE A 92 0.15 0.66 4.13
N VAL A 93 1.42 0.94 4.42
CA VAL A 93 2.11 2.14 3.92
C VAL A 93 3.31 1.72 3.09
N VAL A 94 3.40 2.23 1.87
CA VAL A 94 4.46 1.92 0.91
C VAL A 94 5.15 3.18 0.38
N GLN A 95 6.42 3.04 0.03
CA GLN A 95 7.25 4.08 -0.57
C GLN A 95 7.86 3.56 -1.88
N PRO A 96 7.37 4.04 -3.04
CA PRO A 96 7.98 3.75 -4.34
C PRO A 96 9.26 4.58 -4.58
N ASP A 97 10.11 4.14 -5.52
CA ASP A 97 11.29 4.91 -5.97
C ASP A 97 10.92 6.22 -6.69
N GLU A 98 9.81 6.21 -7.44
CA GLU A 98 9.22 7.38 -8.10
C GLU A 98 7.80 7.65 -7.51
N PRO A 99 7.68 8.20 -6.28
CA PRO A 99 6.41 8.26 -5.55
C PRO A 99 5.28 8.99 -6.28
N VAL A 100 5.57 10.11 -6.92
CA VAL A 100 4.57 10.92 -7.65
C VAL A 100 4.03 10.15 -8.84
N LYS A 101 4.92 9.59 -9.67
CA LYS A 101 4.53 8.80 -10.84
C LYS A 101 3.74 7.55 -10.44
N TYR A 102 4.14 6.88 -9.37
CA TYR A 102 3.40 5.74 -8.85
C TYR A 102 2.02 6.15 -8.31
N ALA A 103 1.92 7.29 -7.63
CA ALA A 103 0.63 7.81 -7.17
C ALA A 103 -0.29 8.21 -8.34
N GLU A 104 0.27 8.73 -9.44
CA GLU A 104 -0.48 9.04 -10.66
C GLU A 104 -0.95 7.78 -11.41
N ALA A 105 -0.13 6.72 -11.43
CA ALA A 105 -0.41 5.45 -12.08
C ALA A 105 0.15 4.25 -11.27
N PRO A 106 -0.63 3.62 -10.38
CA PRO A 106 -0.13 2.64 -9.41
C PRO A 106 -0.02 1.24 -10.01
N THR A 107 0.85 1.06 -11.00
CA THR A 107 1.00 -0.17 -11.81
C THR A 107 1.41 -1.42 -11.00
N GLY A 108 1.91 -1.26 -9.78
CA GLY A 108 2.30 -2.35 -8.87
C GLY A 108 1.23 -2.74 -7.84
N MET A 109 0.09 -2.03 -7.79
CA MET A 109 -0.89 -2.19 -6.72
C MET A 109 -1.53 -3.57 -6.70
N THR A 110 -1.87 -4.12 -7.86
CA THR A 110 -2.39 -5.49 -7.96
C THR A 110 -1.38 -6.47 -7.35
N THR A 111 -0.12 -6.45 -7.78
CA THR A 111 0.93 -7.32 -7.22
C THR A 111 1.06 -7.18 -5.71
N LEU A 112 1.08 -5.94 -5.18
CA LEU A 112 1.15 -5.65 -3.75
C LEU A 112 -0.02 -6.27 -2.96
N LEU A 113 -1.23 -6.20 -3.51
CA LEU A 113 -2.47 -6.65 -2.86
C LEU A 113 -2.75 -8.15 -3.04
N GLY A 114 -1.95 -8.87 -3.83
CA GLY A 114 -2.12 -10.30 -4.08
C GLY A 114 -2.25 -11.17 -2.82
N PRO A 115 -1.41 -10.97 -1.78
CA PRO A 115 -1.56 -11.68 -0.51
C PRO A 115 -2.89 -11.46 0.21
N LEU A 116 -3.61 -10.37 -0.09
CA LEU A 116 -4.92 -10.04 0.47
C LEU A 116 -6.08 -10.58 -0.37
N GLY A 117 -5.79 -11.33 -1.44
CA GLY A 117 -6.80 -11.99 -2.26
C GLY A 117 -7.56 -11.08 -3.22
N HIS A 118 -7.06 -9.87 -3.51
CA HIS A 118 -7.65 -8.88 -4.42
C HIS A 118 -9.16 -8.68 -4.21
N ASP A 119 -9.53 -7.71 -3.39
CA ASP A 119 -10.92 -7.32 -3.07
C ASP A 119 -11.69 -8.30 -2.16
N GLN A 120 -11.12 -9.47 -1.84
CA GLN A 120 -11.69 -10.43 -0.88
C GLN A 120 -11.59 -9.97 0.57
N ARG A 121 -10.63 -9.08 0.88
CA ARG A 121 -10.38 -8.59 2.23
C ARG A 121 -10.36 -7.07 2.24
N PRO A 122 -10.82 -6.43 3.33
CA PRO A 122 -10.67 -5.00 3.45
C PRO A 122 -9.18 -4.62 3.51
N TYR A 123 -8.81 -3.57 2.81
CA TYR A 123 -7.46 -3.02 2.82
C TYR A 123 -7.46 -1.50 2.73
N LEU A 124 -6.42 -0.88 3.26
CA LEU A 124 -6.10 0.52 3.06
C LEU A 124 -4.62 0.64 2.71
N VAL A 125 -4.31 1.10 1.49
CA VAL A 125 -2.94 1.35 1.07
C VAL A 125 -2.70 2.85 1.01
N THR A 126 -1.63 3.30 1.65
CA THR A 126 -1.11 4.66 1.52
C THR A 126 0.23 4.64 0.80
N VAL A 127 0.34 5.44 -0.26
CA VAL A 127 1.59 5.74 -0.95
C VAL A 127 2.16 7.03 -0.36
N VAL A 128 3.42 7.00 0.06
CA VAL A 128 4.12 8.15 0.61
C VAL A 128 5.35 8.54 -0.23
N ASP A 129 5.77 9.80 -0.12
CA ASP A 129 7.01 10.28 -0.71
C ASP A 129 8.27 9.94 0.12
N ALA A 130 9.42 10.43 -0.33
CA ALA A 130 10.71 10.28 0.36
C ALA A 130 10.75 10.90 1.77
N GLN A 131 9.84 11.85 2.05
CA GLN A 131 9.67 12.53 3.33
C GLN A 131 8.52 11.93 4.16
N HIS A 132 8.01 10.76 3.76
CA HIS A 132 6.87 10.07 4.35
C HIS A 132 5.57 10.91 4.37
N GLN A 133 5.42 11.86 3.45
CA GLN A 133 4.16 12.57 3.25
C GLN A 133 3.23 11.73 2.37
N PRO A 134 1.96 11.56 2.75
CA PRO A 134 1.01 10.78 1.94
C PRO A 134 0.68 11.51 0.63
N LEU A 135 0.78 10.78 -0.48
CA LEU A 135 0.45 11.26 -1.83
C LEU A 135 -0.88 10.69 -2.33
N LEU A 136 -1.17 9.44 -1.97
CA LEU A 136 -2.35 8.71 -2.40
C LEU A 136 -2.76 7.74 -1.29
N MET A 137 -4.06 7.62 -1.07
CA MET A 137 -4.67 6.61 -0.23
C MET A 137 -5.78 5.93 -1.03
N LEU A 138 -5.76 4.61 -1.08
CA LEU A 138 -6.79 3.79 -1.70
C LEU A 138 -7.22 2.73 -0.70
N GLY A 139 -8.52 2.65 -0.44
CA GLY A 139 -9.10 1.64 0.43
C GLY A 139 -10.23 0.90 -0.26
N TRP A 140 -10.43 -0.32 0.19
CA TRP A 140 -11.52 -1.19 -0.23
C TRP A 140 -12.17 -1.82 1.00
N THR A 141 -13.49 -1.93 0.95
CA THR A 141 -14.30 -2.67 1.92
C THR A 141 -15.28 -3.56 1.15
N PRO A 142 -15.14 -4.89 1.18
CA PRO A 142 -16.10 -5.79 0.57
C PRO A 142 -17.46 -5.67 1.28
N HIS A 143 -18.55 -5.65 0.52
CA HIS A 143 -19.91 -5.78 1.07
C HIS A 143 -20.25 -7.26 1.28
N LEU A 144 -20.93 -7.57 2.39
CA LEU A 144 -21.62 -8.85 2.54
C LEU A 144 -22.99 -8.74 1.86
N GLU A 145 -23.44 -9.83 1.24
CA GLU A 145 -24.75 -9.96 0.56
C GLU A 145 -24.83 -9.58 -0.94
N GLY A 146 -23.72 -9.62 -1.68
CA GLY A 146 -23.75 -9.69 -3.16
C GLY A 146 -23.78 -8.37 -3.92
N ASN A 147 -23.56 -7.24 -3.24
CA ASN A 147 -23.23 -5.97 -3.89
C ASN A 147 -21.72 -5.86 -4.17
N LEU A 148 -21.36 -5.04 -5.16
CA LEU A 148 -19.97 -4.62 -5.39
C LEU A 148 -19.47 -3.90 -4.13
N GLY A 149 -18.26 -4.21 -3.65
CA GLY A 149 -17.68 -3.55 -2.48
C GLY A 149 -17.52 -2.03 -2.63
N GLU A 150 -17.18 -1.37 -1.54
CA GLU A 150 -17.03 0.09 -1.50
C GLU A 150 -15.54 0.48 -1.55
N GLY A 151 -15.21 1.33 -2.52
CA GLY A 151 -13.89 1.94 -2.63
C GLY A 151 -13.88 3.31 -1.96
N ILE A 152 -12.78 3.63 -1.27
CA ILE A 152 -12.50 4.95 -0.72
C ILE A 152 -11.14 5.43 -1.24
N ALA A 153 -11.02 6.72 -1.50
CA ALA A 153 -9.77 7.27 -1.97
C ALA A 153 -9.53 8.71 -1.48
N TRP A 154 -8.26 9.05 -1.34
CA TRP A 154 -7.77 10.40 -1.14
C TRP A 154 -6.47 10.60 -1.91
N GLN A 155 -6.22 11.81 -2.39
CA GLN A 155 -4.95 12.17 -3.03
C GLN A 155 -4.47 13.53 -2.52
N ALA A 156 -3.16 13.73 -2.50
CA ALA A 156 -2.56 15.00 -2.13
C ALA A 156 -2.95 16.11 -3.14
N PRO A 157 -3.06 17.37 -2.71
CA PRO A 157 -3.30 18.49 -3.61
C PRO A 157 -2.28 18.54 -4.76
N GLY A 158 -2.77 18.64 -5.99
CA GLY A 158 -1.93 18.69 -7.18
C GLY A 158 -1.54 17.32 -7.77
N ILE A 159 -1.76 16.22 -7.04
CA ILE A 159 -1.59 14.86 -7.55
C ILE A 159 -2.91 14.39 -8.16
N ARG A 160 -2.86 13.73 -9.32
CA ARG A 160 -4.03 13.14 -10.00
C ARG A 160 -3.78 11.67 -10.26
N SER A 161 -4.54 10.80 -9.60
CA SER A 161 -4.40 9.35 -9.77
C SER A 161 -5.41 8.80 -10.76
N ASP A 162 -4.95 7.98 -11.71
CA ASP A 162 -5.82 7.22 -12.62
C ASP A 162 -6.62 6.12 -11.91
N ALA A 163 -6.19 5.72 -10.71
CA ALA A 163 -6.88 4.74 -9.87
C ALA A 163 -8.17 5.28 -9.26
N ILE A 164 -8.41 6.60 -9.28
CA ILE A 164 -9.64 7.21 -8.76
C ILE A 164 -10.58 7.53 -9.93
N VAL A 165 -11.57 6.67 -10.14
CA VAL A 165 -12.56 6.82 -11.21
C VAL A 165 -13.55 7.95 -10.88
N GLY A 166 -13.86 8.80 -11.87
CA GLY A 166 -14.88 9.85 -11.74
C GLY A 166 -14.40 11.23 -11.27
N GLN A 167 -13.09 11.48 -11.23
CA GLN A 167 -12.58 12.82 -10.86
C GLN A 167 -12.93 13.89 -11.91
N PRO A 168 -13.43 15.08 -11.50
CA PRO A 168 -13.57 16.21 -12.41
C PRO A 168 -12.19 16.66 -12.90
N VAL A 169 -12.04 16.96 -14.19
CA VAL A 169 -10.81 17.54 -14.75
C VAL A 169 -10.69 18.99 -14.29
N ILE A 170 -9.97 19.25 -13.20
CA ILE A 170 -9.54 20.59 -12.81
C ILE A 170 -8.38 20.97 -13.74
N ARG A 171 -8.70 21.68 -14.82
CA ARG A 171 -7.68 22.43 -15.55
C ARG A 171 -7.18 23.53 -14.62
N PRO A 172 -5.86 23.75 -14.49
CA PRO A 172 -5.36 24.94 -13.82
C PRO A 172 -6.07 26.16 -14.44
N ALA A 173 -6.71 26.98 -13.62
CA ALA A 173 -7.25 28.24 -14.08
C ALA A 173 -6.10 28.98 -14.75
N LEU A 174 -6.24 29.26 -16.05
CA LEU A 174 -5.34 30.12 -16.79
C LEU A 174 -5.23 31.43 -16.00
N VAL A 175 -4.09 31.59 -15.36
CA VAL A 175 -3.63 32.82 -14.73
C VAL A 175 -3.67 33.88 -15.81
N ASN A 176 -4.51 34.89 -15.61
CA ASN A 176 -4.50 36.22 -16.22
C ASN A 176 -4.12 36.26 -17.71
N ASP A 177 -5.12 36.30 -18.60
CA ASP A 177 -4.94 36.91 -19.91
C ASP A 177 -5.38 38.38 -19.85
N PRO A 178 -4.45 39.34 -19.63
CA PRO A 178 -4.76 40.76 -19.66
C PRO A 178 -5.16 41.28 -21.06
N GLU A 179 -5.02 40.49 -22.13
CA GLU A 179 -5.35 40.94 -23.50
C GLU A 179 -6.85 40.91 -23.82
N ALA A 180 -7.68 40.27 -22.98
CA ALA A 180 -9.13 40.22 -23.19
C ALA A 180 -9.86 41.56 -22.90
N ARG A 181 -9.17 42.59 -22.36
CA ARG A 181 -9.78 43.87 -22.00
C ARG A 181 -9.68 44.98 -23.06
N LEU A 182 -8.97 44.78 -24.17
CA LEU A 182 -8.71 45.83 -25.16
C LEU A 182 -9.43 45.64 -26.51
N ARG A 183 -10.51 44.83 -26.57
CA ARG A 183 -11.29 44.62 -27.81
C ARG A 183 -12.74 45.08 -27.74
N HIS A 184 -13.00 46.12 -26.94
CA HIS A 184 -14.23 46.88 -27.01
C HIS A 184 -13.93 48.38 -26.97
N ASP A 185 -13.46 48.89 -28.10
CA ASP A 185 -13.70 50.27 -28.54
C ASP A 185 -14.46 50.21 -29.87
#